data_AF-A0A060CDB3-F1
#
_entry.id   AF-A0A060CDB3-F1
#
_cell.length_a   1.000
_cell.length_b   1.000
_cell.length_c   1.000
_cell.angle_alpha   90.00
_cell.angle_beta   90.00
_cell.angle_gamma   90.00
#
_symmetry.space_group_name_H-M   'P 1'
#
loop_
_entity.id
_entity.type
_entity.pdbx_description
1 polymer ?
#
loop_
_entity_poly.entity_id
_entity_poly.type
_entity_poly.pdbx_seq_one_letter_code
_entity_poly.pdbx_strand_id
1 'polypeptide(L)' 'MSSELAKTGSFTTSNKLVNQLQNNIVWGQLDNFVDIPTDCPQRSERLGWTGDVSAFCHTAVLIEKQIAFQEMVT' A
#
# COMPACT_ATOMS: atom_id res chain seq x y z
N MET A 1 6.39 -5.33 11.20
CA MET A 1 5.90 -6.61 10.66
C MET A 1 4.80 -6.26 9.68
N SER A 2 5.12 -6.20 8.39
CA SER A 2 4.12 -6.14 7.32
C SER A 2 3.73 -7.57 6.94
N SER A 3 2.53 -7.77 6.41
CA SER A 3 2.16 -9.08 5.85
C SER A 3 3.10 -9.40 4.69
N GLU A 4 3.72 -10.59 4.66
CA GLU A 4 4.59 -11.00 3.54
C GLU A 4 3.74 -11.35 2.31
N LEU A 5 3.38 -10.32 1.54
CA LEU A 5 2.66 -10.47 0.29
C LEU A 5 3.63 -10.59 -0.88
N ALA A 6 3.27 -11.40 -1.86
CA ALA A 6 4.07 -11.52 -3.08
C ALA A 6 4.04 -10.20 -3.86
N LYS A 7 5.21 -9.62 -4.16
CA LYS A 7 5.31 -8.48 -5.07
C LYS A 7 4.78 -8.86 -6.45
N THR A 8 3.91 -8.02 -7.01
CA THR A 8 3.25 -8.24 -8.29
C THR A 8 3.84 -7.40 -9.41
N GLY A 9 4.36 -6.21 -9.08
CA GLY A 9 4.92 -5.29 -10.06
C GLY A 9 6.22 -4.65 -9.61
N SER A 10 6.97 -4.17 -10.59
CA SER A 10 8.12 -3.30 -10.37
C SER A 10 8.07 -2.15 -11.38
N PHE A 11 8.58 -1.00 -10.97
CA PHE A 11 8.59 0.21 -11.78
C PHE A 11 9.95 0.89 -11.65
N THR A 12 10.52 1.32 -12.77
CA THR A 12 11.77 2.08 -12.82
C THR A 12 11.80 2.97 -14.05
N THR A 13 12.49 4.11 -13.94
CA THR A 13 12.63 5.09 -15.02
C THR A 13 14.05 5.67 -15.04
N SER A 14 14.36 6.46 -16.07
CA SER A 14 15.61 7.25 -16.12
C SER A 14 15.62 8.44 -15.15
N ASN A 15 14.47 8.84 -14.59
CA ASN A 15 14.37 9.97 -13.68
C ASN A 15 14.46 9.52 -12.22
N LYS A 16 15.54 9.96 -11.55
CA LYS A 16 15.83 9.60 -10.15
C LYS A 16 14.73 10.02 -9.17
N LEU A 17 14.09 11.18 -9.37
CA LEU A 17 13.04 11.67 -8.46
C LEU A 17 11.78 10.82 -8.56
N VAL A 18 11.42 10.37 -9.76
CA VAL A 18 10.27 9.50 -9.97
C VAL A 18 10.52 8.12 -9.34
N ASN A 19 11.74 7.61 -9.45
CA ASN A 19 12.11 6.36 -8.78
C ASN A 19 12.07 6.49 -7.25
N GLN A 20 12.48 7.63 -6.70
CA GLN A 20 12.37 7.89 -5.27
C GLN A 20 10.90 7.98 -4.81
N LEU A 21 10.05 8.63 -5.59
CA LEU A 21 8.61 8.66 -5.32
C LEU A 21 8.02 7.25 -5.27
N GLN A 22 8.33 6.40 -6.27
CA GLN A 22 7.90 5.01 -6.27
C GLN A 22 8.38 4.26 -5.02
N ASN A 23 9.64 4.47 -4.61
CA ASN A 23 10.19 3.85 -3.41
C ASN A 23 9.41 4.28 -2.15
N ASN A 24 9.09 5.57 -2.03
CA ASN A 24 8.30 6.09 -0.92
C ASN A 24 6.88 5.50 -0.90
N ILE A 25 6.24 5.34 -2.06
CA ILE A 25 4.91 4.72 -2.17
C ILE A 25 4.96 3.27 -1.67
N VAL A 26 5.97 2.50 -2.10
CA VAL A 26 6.14 1.09 -1.67
C VAL A 26 6.32 1.00 -0.16
N TRP A 27 7.20 1.81 0.43
CA TRP A 27 7.38 1.81 1.88
C TRP A 27 6.14 2.30 2.64
N GLY A 28 5.45 3.30 2.11
CA GLY A 28 4.19 3.77 2.68
C GLY A 28 3.12 2.67 2.71
N GLN A 29 3.01 1.85 1.66
CA GLN A 29 2.11 0.70 1.66
C GLN A 29 2.55 -0.35 2.70
N LEU A 30 3.83 -0.70 2.74
CA LEU A 30 4.36 -1.70 3.67
C LEU A 30 4.14 -1.32 5.14
N ASP A 31 4.28 -0.03 5.46
CA ASP A 31 4.07 0.48 6.82
C ASP A 31 2.59 0.44 7.24
N ASN A 32 1.66 0.59 6.28
CA ASN A 32 0.23 0.66 6.56
C ASN A 32 -0.51 -0.68 6.39
N PHE A 33 0.08 -1.67 5.72
CA PHE A 33 -0.55 -2.96 5.44
C PHE A 33 -0.07 -4.01 6.45
N VAL A 34 -0.56 -3.86 7.69
CA VAL A 34 -0.22 -4.67 8.85
C VAL A 34 -1.50 -5.33 9.38
N ASP A 35 -1.82 -6.51 8.85
CA ASP A 35 -3.09 -7.25 8.99
C ASP A 35 -4.29 -6.60 8.29
N ILE A 36 -4.55 -5.31 8.57
CA ILE A 36 -5.53 -4.48 7.85
C ILE A 36 -4.84 -3.28 7.21
N PRO A 37 -5.38 -2.70 6.13
CA PRO A 37 -4.88 -1.45 5.59
C PRO A 37 -5.23 -0.27 6.52
N THR A 38 -4.23 0.26 7.19
CA THR A 38 -4.40 1.37 8.14
C THR A 38 -4.20 2.73 7.48
N ASP A 39 -4.75 3.77 8.09
CA ASP A 39 -4.56 5.17 7.67
C ASP A 39 -3.14 5.68 7.94
N CYS A 40 -2.57 5.28 9.08
CA CYS A 40 -1.21 5.64 9.45
C CYS A 40 -0.61 4.69 10.48
N PRO A 41 0.72 4.49 10.48
CA PRO A 41 1.40 3.61 11.44
C PRO A 41 1.75 4.28 12.78
N GLN A 42 1.88 5.62 12.82
CA GLN A 42 2.58 6.29 13.93
C GLN A 42 1.69 6.64 15.12
N ARG A 43 0.46 7.12 14.88
CA ARG A 43 -0.40 7.64 15.96
C ARG A 43 -1.27 6.54 16.57
N SER A 44 -1.89 6.84 17.71
CA SER A 44 -2.87 5.96 18.35
C SER A 44 -4.21 5.97 17.58
N GLU A 45 -4.17 5.58 16.31
CA GLU A 45 -5.33 5.41 15.44
C GLU A 45 -5.22 4.08 14.71
N ARG A 46 -4.40 3.98 13.65
CA ARG A 46 -4.09 2.72 12.93
C ARG A 46 -5.36 1.95 12.59
N LEU A 47 -6.35 2.67 12.05
CA LEU A 47 -7.68 2.13 11.79
C LEU A 47 -7.84 1.85 10.29
N GLY A 48 -8.67 0.87 9.99
CA GLY A 48 -9.04 0.50 8.62
C GLY A 48 -9.98 1.50 7.96
N TRP A 49 -9.48 2.69 7.65
CA TRP A 49 -10.28 3.74 7.01
C TRP A 49 -10.62 3.36 5.58
N THR A 50 -11.92 3.12 5.33
CA THR A 50 -12.41 2.65 4.02
C THR A 50 -12.21 3.64 2.89
N GLY A 51 -12.23 4.95 3.19
CA GLY A 51 -11.96 6.01 2.22
C GLY A 51 -10.53 5.97 1.67
N ASP A 52 -9.55 5.85 2.55
CA ASP A 52 -8.13 5.77 2.23
C ASP A 52 -7.84 4.55 1.34
N VAL A 53 -8.39 3.41 1.72
CA VAL A 53 -8.27 2.17 0.96
C VAL A 53 -8.93 2.27 -0.40
N SER A 54 -10.12 2.87 -0.48
CA SER A 54 -10.83 3.07 -1.75
C SER A 54 -10.04 3.92 -2.72
N ALA A 55 -9.34 4.95 -2.24
CA ALA A 55 -8.48 5.79 -3.06
C ALA A 55 -7.19 5.06 -3.51
N PHE A 56 -6.61 4.21 -2.66
CA PHE A 56 -5.29 3.62 -2.88
C PHE A 56 -5.29 2.22 -3.51
N CYS A 57 -6.43 1.52 -3.52
CA CYS A 57 -6.51 0.09 -3.86
C CYS A 57 -5.86 -0.26 -5.22
N HIS A 58 -6.05 0.57 -6.25
CA HIS A 58 -5.48 0.35 -7.59
C HIS A 58 -3.95 0.41 -7.60
N THR A 59 -3.37 1.31 -6.81
CA THR A 59 -1.91 1.37 -6.65
C THR A 59 -1.41 0.18 -5.85
N ALA A 60 -2.15 -0.23 -4.81
CA ALA A 60 -1.75 -1.32 -3.93
C ALA A 60 -1.63 -2.67 -4.67
N VAL A 61 -2.60 -2.99 -5.53
CA VAL A 61 -2.61 -4.23 -6.33
C VAL A 61 -1.50 -4.31 -7.38
N LEU A 62 -1.02 -3.15 -7.85
CA LEU A 62 0.13 -3.07 -8.77
C LEU A 62 1.46 -3.37 -8.08
N ILE A 63 1.57 -3.07 -6.78
CA ILE A 63 2.80 -3.26 -6.00
C ILE A 63 2.88 -4.69 -5.46
N GLU A 64 1.83 -5.16 -4.80
CA GLU A 64 1.76 -6.47 -4.16
C GLU A 64 0.41 -7.16 -4.39
N LYS A 65 0.41 -8.49 -4.29
CA LYS A 65 -0.81 -9.29 -4.42
C LYS A 65 -1.72 -9.04 -3.22
N GLN A 66 -2.75 -8.25 -3.43
CA GLN A 66 -3.76 -7.93 -2.44
C GLN A 66 -4.98 -8.83 -2.60
N ILE A 67 -5.12 -9.85 -1.75
CA ILE A 67 -6.25 -10.81 -1.80
C ILE A 67 -7.46 -10.28 -0.99
N ALA A 68 -7.22 -9.54 0.08
CA ALA A 68 -8.27 -9.13 1.02
C ALA A 68 -9.06 -7.87 0.62
N PHE A 69 -8.61 -7.13 -0.40
CA PHE A 69 -9.12 -5.77 -0.67
C PHE A 69 -10.43 -5.76 -1.43
N GLN A 70 -10.69 -6.79 -2.25
CA GLN A 70 -11.85 -6.82 -3.12
C GLN A 70 -13.19 -6.89 -2.38
N GLU A 71 -13.20 -7.38 -1.13
CA GLU A 71 -14.42 -7.51 -0.31
C GLU A 71 -14.71 -6.28 0.56
N MET A 72 -13.75 -5.38 0.79
CA MET A 72 -13.94 -4.19 1.64
C MET A 72 -14.46 -2.95 0.89
N VAL A 73 -14.36 -2.93 -0.44
CA VAL A 73 -14.67 -1.74 -1.28
C VAL A 73 -15.90 -1.92 -2.17
N THR A 74 -16.59 -3.07 -2.08
CA THR A 74 -17.87 -3.34 -2.75
C THR A 74 -19.04 -3.24 -1.80
#